data_AF-A0A3M2T2C2-F1
#
_entry.id   AF-A0A3M2T2C2-F1
#
_cell.length_a   1.000
_cell.length_b   1.000
_cell.length_c   1.000
_cell.angle_alpha   90.00
_cell.angle_beta   90.00
_cell.angle_gamma   90.00
#
_symmetry.space_group_name_H-M   'P 1'
#
loop_
_entity.id
_entity.type
_entity.pdbx_description
1 polymer ?
#
loop_
_entity_poly.entity_id
_entity_poly.type
_entity_poly.pdbx_seq_one_letter_code
_entity_poly.pdbx_strand_id
1 'polypeptide(L)'
;MLQFWDEQEDGIGDLLRPEPDPEDTNSFNPMSSAVRYNLYAGRYRNPANVPEIRRLIEQATRTGIHDGPCHQKSSGLPQVPLEIAMMIVDAIYCDDNYNAARIEDTQNLLVAFQWTLPDTYWQSRCYKDLIFEVKDLIEGDISVNWQSLCLGLEGLLVDHEWYSMSGLGNRARIFQMLNRIKVVFLHLLK
;
A
#
# COMPACT_ATOMS: atom_id res chain seq x y z
N MET A 1 -6.55 3.98 -9.16
CA MET A 1 -5.98 3.81 -7.79
C MET A 1 -5.37 5.07 -7.17
N LEU A 2 -4.57 5.91 -7.86
CA LEU A 2 -4.22 7.26 -7.34
C LEU A 2 -5.46 8.16 -7.17
N GLN A 3 -6.46 8.02 -8.04
CA GLN A 3 -7.77 8.69 -7.91
C GLN A 3 -8.58 8.24 -6.69
N PHE A 4 -8.41 6.99 -6.22
CA PHE A 4 -9.08 6.48 -5.01
C PHE A 4 -8.62 7.22 -3.75
N TRP A 5 -7.39 7.76 -3.76
CA TRP A 5 -6.82 8.48 -2.62
C TRP A 5 -6.95 10.01 -2.72
N ASP A 6 -7.28 10.56 -3.89
CA ASP A 6 -7.62 12.00 -4.06
C ASP A 6 -9.06 12.29 -3.61
N GLU A 7 -9.99 11.33 -3.71
CA GLU A 7 -11.41 11.52 -3.34
C GLU A 7 -11.75 11.23 -1.86
N GLN A 8 -10.83 10.64 -1.07
CA GLN A 8 -11.07 10.39 0.36
C GLN A 8 -10.84 11.62 1.27
N GLU A 9 -10.40 12.77 0.74
CA GLU A 9 -10.18 13.99 1.55
C GLU A 9 -11.42 14.91 1.68
N ASP A 10 -12.51 14.69 0.94
CA ASP A 10 -13.70 15.58 0.97
C ASP A 10 -14.63 15.37 2.18
N GLY A 11 -14.30 14.44 3.09
CA GLY A 11 -15.14 14.05 4.23
C GLY A 11 -14.69 14.53 5.61
N ILE A 12 -13.66 15.36 5.74
CA ILE A 12 -13.16 15.85 7.06
C ILE A 12 -13.28 17.37 7.15
N GLY A 13 -14.42 17.89 6.70
CA GLY A 13 -14.76 19.30 6.73
C GLY A 13 -15.95 19.62 7.64
N ASP A 14 -16.09 19.01 8.83
CA ASP A 14 -17.08 19.48 9.82
C ASP A 14 -16.86 18.98 11.26
N LEU A 15 -15.68 19.21 11.82
CA LEU A 15 -15.43 19.08 13.27
C LEU A 15 -15.00 20.41 13.90
N LEU A 16 -15.77 21.46 13.62
CA LEU A 16 -15.94 22.56 14.57
C LEU A 16 -17.01 22.13 15.58
N ARG A 17 -16.60 21.49 16.68
CA ARG A 17 -17.47 21.33 17.85
C ARG A 17 -17.45 22.60 18.70
N PRO A 18 -18.58 22.94 19.34
CA PRO A 18 -18.70 24.12 20.20
C PRO A 18 -17.84 23.95 21.47
N GLU A 19 -17.28 25.06 21.93
CA GLU A 19 -16.65 25.22 23.25
C GLU A 19 -17.56 24.65 24.35
N PRO A 20 -17.04 23.83 25.29
CA PRO A 20 -17.83 23.33 26.41
C PRO A 20 -18.01 24.43 27.48
N ASP A 21 -19.25 24.58 27.97
CA ASP A 21 -19.62 25.46 29.08
C ASP A 21 -18.78 25.19 30.35
N PRO A 22 -18.41 26.23 31.12
CA PRO A 22 -17.47 26.12 32.22
C PRO A 22 -18.16 25.87 33.56
N GLU A 23 -18.94 24.80 33.71
CA GLU A 23 -19.45 24.39 35.03
C GLU A 23 -19.50 22.86 35.17
N ASP A 24 -18.36 22.25 35.53
CA ASP A 24 -18.32 21.12 36.47
C ASP A 24 -16.87 20.78 36.87
N THR A 25 -16.28 21.68 37.66
CA THR A 25 -15.04 21.40 38.39
C THR A 25 -15.34 20.54 39.62
N ASN A 26 -15.50 19.22 39.45
CA ASN A 26 -15.21 18.29 40.55
C ASN A 26 -15.07 16.83 40.14
N SER A 27 -13.88 16.49 39.61
CA SER A 27 -13.18 15.20 39.80
C SER A 27 -12.01 15.15 38.81
N PHE A 28 -11.03 16.03 39.00
CA PHE A 28 -9.80 15.99 38.23
C PHE A 28 -8.93 14.87 38.78
N ASN A 29 -9.02 13.68 38.19
CA ASN A 29 -8.05 12.62 38.45
C ASN A 29 -6.90 12.74 37.42
N PRO A 30 -5.74 13.33 37.79
CA PRO A 30 -4.65 13.59 36.86
C PRO A 30 -4.01 12.30 36.30
N MET A 31 -4.31 11.12 36.85
CA MET A 31 -3.81 9.84 36.35
C MET A 31 -4.53 9.32 35.09
N SER A 32 -5.71 9.83 34.73
CA SER A 32 -6.45 9.34 33.55
C SER A 32 -6.02 9.99 32.23
N SER A 33 -5.52 11.23 32.30
CA SER A 33 -5.03 11.97 31.12
C SER A 33 -3.73 11.36 30.56
N ALA A 34 -2.74 11.09 31.42
CA ALA A 34 -1.48 10.47 30.98
C ALA A 34 -1.67 9.07 30.40
N VAL A 35 -2.63 8.30 30.91
CA VAL A 35 -2.97 6.97 30.36
C VAL A 35 -3.62 7.08 28.99
N ARG A 36 -4.50 8.08 28.77
CA ARG A 36 -5.10 8.33 27.45
C ARG A 36 -4.08 8.86 26.44
N TYR A 37 -3.23 9.82 26.82
CA TYR A 37 -2.16 10.30 25.94
C TYR A 37 -1.16 9.18 25.59
N ASN A 38 -0.86 8.25 26.50
CA ASN A 38 -0.01 7.10 26.20
C ASN A 38 -0.70 6.01 25.35
N LEU A 39 -2.03 5.86 25.44
CA LEU A 39 -2.80 4.97 24.57
C LEU A 39 -2.87 5.44 23.11
N TYR A 40 -2.77 6.76 22.88
CA TYR A 40 -2.68 7.35 21.53
C TYR A 40 -1.24 7.59 21.07
N ALA A 41 -0.29 7.88 21.98
CA ALA A 41 1.12 8.07 21.65
C ALA A 41 1.87 6.74 21.40
N GLY A 42 1.34 5.61 21.88
CA GLY A 42 1.97 4.29 21.76
C GLY A 42 1.58 3.47 20.52
N ARG A 43 0.67 3.96 19.64
CA ARG A 43 0.19 3.22 18.46
C ARG A 43 0.81 3.63 17.13
N TYR A 44 1.52 4.74 17.06
CA TYR A 44 2.24 5.09 15.84
C TYR A 44 3.54 4.30 15.80
N ARG A 45 3.47 3.08 15.23
CA ARG A 45 4.69 2.34 14.86
C ARG A 45 5.56 3.28 14.02
N ASN A 46 6.87 3.19 14.21
CA ASN A 46 7.85 3.99 13.48
C ASN A 46 7.50 3.96 11.97
N PRO A 47 7.14 5.09 11.34
CA PRO A 47 6.74 5.10 9.93
C PRO A 47 7.90 4.68 9.00
N ALA A 48 9.14 4.69 9.50
CA ALA A 48 10.31 4.16 8.79
C ALA A 48 10.47 2.63 8.89
N ASN A 49 9.60 1.93 9.64
CA ASN A 49 9.65 0.47 9.76
C ASN A 49 8.24 -0.09 9.91
N VAL A 50 7.70 -0.65 8.83
CA VAL A 50 6.41 -1.35 8.82
C VAL A 50 6.70 -2.86 8.83
N PRO A 51 6.60 -3.54 9.99
CA PRO A 51 7.05 -4.93 10.13
C PRO A 51 6.34 -5.91 9.19
N GLU A 52 5.07 -5.67 8.90
CA GLU A 52 4.27 -6.50 8.01
C GLU A 52 4.77 -6.43 6.56
N ILE A 53 5.22 -5.26 6.08
CA ILE A 53 5.88 -5.12 4.77
C ILE A 53 7.18 -5.94 4.75
N ARG A 54 7.98 -5.88 5.83
CA ARG A 54 9.21 -6.67 5.93
C ARG A 54 8.93 -8.18 5.89
N ARG A 55 7.94 -8.66 6.63
CA ARG A 55 7.53 -10.07 6.60
C ARG A 55 7.13 -10.50 5.19
N LEU A 56 6.40 -9.64 4.48
CA LEU A 56 5.96 -9.91 3.12
C LEU A 56 7.13 -10.00 2.15
N ILE A 57 8.11 -9.10 2.28
CA ILE A 57 9.38 -9.16 1.56
C ILE A 57 10.10 -10.48 1.84
N GLU A 58 10.30 -10.83 3.12
CA GLU A 58 10.98 -12.08 3.49
C GLU A 58 10.29 -13.32 2.90
N GLN A 59 8.96 -13.35 2.89
CA GLN A 59 8.18 -14.43 2.29
C GLN A 59 8.36 -14.48 0.76
N ALA A 60 8.30 -13.32 0.09
CA ALA A 60 8.47 -13.21 -1.36
C ALA A 60 9.91 -13.54 -1.81
N THR A 61 10.92 -13.23 -0.98
CA THR A 61 12.31 -13.63 -1.21
C THR A 61 12.48 -15.15 -1.10
N ARG A 62 11.89 -15.78 -0.07
CA ARG A 62 11.98 -17.24 0.11
C ARG A 62 11.34 -17.99 -1.05
N THR A 63 10.19 -17.53 -1.53
CA THR A 63 9.49 -18.14 -2.68
C THR A 63 10.28 -17.95 -3.99
N GLY A 64 10.86 -16.77 -4.21
CA GLY A 64 11.71 -16.50 -5.38
C GLY A 64 12.98 -17.36 -5.47
N ILE A 65 13.52 -17.83 -4.34
CA ILE A 65 14.67 -18.76 -4.33
C ILE A 65 14.28 -20.17 -4.80
N HIS A 66 13.03 -20.57 -4.60
CA HIS A 66 12.53 -21.91 -4.95
C HIS A 66 11.94 -21.99 -6.36
N ASP A 67 11.46 -20.87 -6.89
CA ASP A 67 10.96 -20.76 -8.25
C ASP A 67 12.13 -20.51 -9.23
N GLY A 68 12.88 -21.57 -9.55
CA GLY A 68 13.82 -21.55 -10.68
C GLY A 68 13.09 -21.20 -11.99
N PRO A 69 13.80 -20.82 -13.08
CA PRO A 69 13.19 -20.29 -14.29
C PRO A 69 12.10 -21.24 -14.80
N CYS A 70 10.85 -20.84 -14.58
CA CYS A 70 9.68 -21.60 -14.97
C CYS A 70 9.64 -21.64 -16.48
N HIS A 71 10.22 -22.69 -17.08
CA HIS A 71 9.98 -23.02 -18.47
C HIS A 71 8.46 -23.14 -18.66
N GLN A 72 7.90 -22.18 -19.40
CA GLN A 72 6.49 -22.16 -19.79
C GLN A 72 6.12 -23.54 -20.35
N LYS A 73 5.45 -24.34 -19.54
CA LYS A 73 4.80 -25.55 -20.04
C LYS A 73 3.58 -25.05 -20.80
N SER A 74 3.65 -25.17 -22.12
CA SER A 74 2.57 -24.83 -23.04
C SER A 74 1.29 -25.58 -22.64
N SER A 75 0.39 -24.90 -21.94
CA SER A 75 -0.97 -25.36 -21.71
C SER A 75 -1.80 -25.11 -22.98
N GLY A 76 -2.67 -26.07 -23.32
CA GLY A 76 -3.46 -26.07 -24.56
C GLY A 76 -4.58 -25.02 -24.63
N LEU A 77 -4.48 -23.93 -23.85
CA LEU A 77 -5.36 -22.78 -23.97
C LEU A 77 -4.80 -21.83 -25.04
N PRO A 78 -5.65 -21.17 -25.84
CA PRO A 78 -5.18 -20.15 -26.76
C PRO A 78 -4.42 -19.08 -25.99
N GLN A 79 -3.12 -18.96 -26.27
CA GLN A 79 -2.26 -17.96 -25.62
C GLN A 79 -2.69 -16.57 -26.07
N VAL A 80 -3.23 -15.82 -25.11
CA VAL A 80 -3.46 -14.39 -25.24
C VAL A 80 -2.09 -13.70 -25.28
N PRO A 81 -1.86 -12.73 -26.21
CA PRO A 81 -0.63 -11.96 -26.22
C PRO A 81 -0.36 -11.32 -24.86
N LEU A 82 0.91 -11.25 -24.46
CA LEU A 82 1.30 -10.76 -23.13
C LEU A 82 0.73 -9.38 -22.83
N GLU A 83 0.73 -8.49 -23.82
CA GLU A 83 0.18 -7.13 -23.74
C GLU A 83 -1.31 -7.15 -23.39
N ILE A 84 -2.06 -8.07 -24.00
CA ILE A 84 -3.49 -8.22 -23.73
C ILE A 84 -3.72 -8.82 -22.34
N ALA A 85 -2.89 -9.77 -21.89
CA ALA A 85 -2.96 -10.29 -20.53
C ALA A 85 -2.72 -9.18 -19.49
N MET A 86 -1.71 -8.33 -19.71
CA MET A 86 -1.46 -7.15 -18.88
C MET A 86 -2.66 -6.18 -18.89
N MET A 87 -3.23 -5.89 -20.07
CA MET A 87 -4.42 -5.03 -20.16
C MET A 87 -5.65 -5.60 -19.43
N ILE A 88 -5.85 -6.92 -19.44
CA ILE A 88 -6.96 -7.56 -18.71
C ILE A 88 -6.75 -7.42 -17.21
N VAL A 89 -5.53 -7.66 -16.73
CA VAL A 89 -5.21 -7.45 -15.32
C VAL A 89 -5.42 -5.97 -14.98
N ASP A 90 -4.94 -5.03 -15.80
CA ASP A 90 -5.13 -3.59 -15.61
C ASP A 90 -6.60 -3.18 -15.52
N ALA A 91 -7.47 -3.81 -16.30
CA ALA A 91 -8.90 -3.55 -16.25
C ALA A 91 -9.52 -3.90 -14.89
N ILE A 92 -9.00 -4.93 -14.19
CA ILE A 92 -9.42 -5.27 -12.82
C ILE A 92 -8.99 -4.15 -11.85
N TYR A 93 -7.78 -3.62 -12.03
CA TYR A 93 -7.19 -2.58 -11.19
C TYR A 93 -7.77 -1.18 -11.41
N CYS A 94 -8.32 -0.92 -12.59
CA CYS A 94 -8.96 0.34 -12.94
C CYS A 94 -10.41 0.45 -12.45
N ASP A 95 -10.98 -0.59 -11.83
CA ASP A 95 -12.31 -0.55 -11.23
C ASP A 95 -12.31 0.37 -9.98
N ASP A 96 -13.24 1.33 -9.92
CA ASP A 96 -13.40 2.24 -8.79
C ASP A 96 -13.74 1.51 -7.48
N ASN A 97 -14.25 0.27 -7.57
CA ASN A 97 -14.56 -0.58 -6.41
C ASN A 97 -13.45 -1.59 -6.10
N TYR A 98 -12.20 -1.28 -6.44
CA TYR A 98 -11.05 -2.16 -6.15
C TYR A 98 -10.96 -2.49 -4.66
N ASN A 99 -10.94 -3.78 -4.34
CA ASN A 99 -10.95 -4.29 -2.96
C ASN A 99 -10.25 -5.65 -2.87
N ALA A 100 -10.26 -6.27 -1.69
CA ALA A 100 -9.64 -7.58 -1.46
C ALA A 100 -10.13 -8.67 -2.42
N ALA A 101 -11.40 -8.67 -2.83
CA ALA A 101 -11.94 -9.64 -3.78
C ALA A 101 -11.34 -9.45 -5.19
N ARG A 102 -10.99 -8.23 -5.59
CA ARG A 102 -10.31 -7.97 -6.88
C ARG A 102 -8.87 -8.47 -6.92
N ILE A 103 -8.19 -8.47 -5.78
CA ILE A 103 -6.87 -9.10 -5.64
C ILE A 103 -7.01 -10.62 -5.82
N GLU A 104 -8.03 -11.21 -5.21
CA GLU A 104 -8.33 -12.64 -5.36
C GLU A 104 -8.72 -13.00 -6.81
N ASP A 105 -9.57 -12.19 -7.45
CA ASP A 105 -9.93 -12.33 -8.87
C ASP A 105 -8.66 -12.34 -9.75
N THR A 106 -7.72 -11.43 -9.48
CA THR A 106 -6.44 -11.35 -10.20
C THR A 106 -5.61 -12.62 -9.98
N GLN A 107 -5.49 -13.12 -8.75
CA GLN A 107 -4.80 -14.38 -8.45
C GLN A 107 -5.43 -15.57 -9.19
N ASN A 108 -6.76 -15.68 -9.12
CA ASN A 108 -7.52 -16.74 -9.78
C ASN A 108 -7.35 -16.69 -11.30
N LEU A 109 -7.37 -15.48 -11.89
CA LEU A 109 -7.12 -15.27 -13.31
C LEU A 109 -5.71 -15.76 -13.70
N LEU A 110 -4.68 -15.32 -12.99
CA LEU A 110 -3.29 -15.71 -13.30
C LEU A 110 -3.10 -17.23 -13.22
N VAL A 111 -3.70 -17.87 -12.20
CA VAL A 111 -3.63 -19.33 -12.03
C VAL A 111 -4.42 -20.06 -13.13
N ALA A 112 -5.66 -19.65 -13.40
CA ALA A 112 -6.54 -20.30 -14.37
C ALA A 112 -5.97 -20.26 -15.79
N PHE A 113 -5.38 -19.13 -16.17
CA PHE A 113 -4.76 -18.93 -17.48
C PHE A 113 -3.27 -19.29 -17.51
N GLN A 114 -2.70 -19.66 -16.37
CA GLN A 114 -1.26 -19.92 -16.20
C GLN A 114 -0.41 -18.75 -16.70
N TRP A 115 -0.90 -17.53 -16.49
CA TRP A 115 -0.19 -16.32 -16.89
C TRP A 115 0.91 -16.00 -15.91
N THR A 116 2.10 -15.78 -16.46
CA THR A 116 3.25 -15.21 -15.74
C THR A 116 3.55 -13.88 -16.39
N LEU A 117 3.27 -12.79 -15.68
CA LEU A 117 3.59 -11.44 -16.14
C LEU A 117 5.03 -11.08 -15.75
N PRO A 118 5.72 -10.23 -16.54
CA PRO A 118 7.10 -9.82 -16.25
C PRO A 118 7.26 -9.18 -14.87
N ASP A 119 8.41 -9.38 -14.25
CA ASP A 119 8.75 -8.73 -12.98
C ASP A 119 8.66 -7.20 -13.06
N THR A 120 9.06 -6.62 -14.19
CA THR A 120 8.96 -5.17 -14.44
C THR A 120 7.52 -4.66 -14.36
N TYR A 121 6.55 -5.47 -14.78
CA TYR A 121 5.13 -5.15 -14.66
C TYR A 121 4.70 -5.08 -13.19
N TRP A 122 5.11 -6.05 -12.36
CA TRP A 122 4.81 -6.09 -10.93
C TRP A 122 5.57 -5.01 -10.15
N GLN A 123 6.85 -4.80 -10.43
CA GLN A 123 7.66 -3.73 -9.82
C GLN A 123 7.06 -2.34 -10.03
N SER A 124 6.49 -2.08 -11.21
CA SER A 124 5.83 -0.81 -11.50
C SER A 124 4.59 -0.54 -10.63
N ARG A 125 3.98 -1.60 -10.05
CA ARG A 125 2.78 -1.53 -9.22
C ARG A 125 3.03 -1.44 -7.73
N CYS A 126 4.21 -1.81 -7.25
CA CYS A 126 4.53 -1.85 -5.82
C CYS A 126 4.71 -0.47 -5.13
N TYR A 127 4.26 0.65 -5.72
CA TYR A 127 4.30 2.01 -5.14
C TYR A 127 5.62 2.38 -4.44
N LYS A 128 6.75 2.20 -5.13
CA LYS A 128 8.12 2.37 -4.60
C LYS A 128 8.42 3.70 -3.90
N ASP A 129 7.66 4.75 -4.21
CA ASP A 129 7.82 6.06 -3.58
C ASP A 129 7.21 6.11 -2.17
N LEU A 130 6.14 5.35 -1.95
CA LEU A 130 5.51 5.19 -0.63
C LEU A 130 6.16 4.05 0.15
N ILE A 131 6.48 2.95 -0.53
CA ILE A 131 7.07 1.75 0.07
C ILE A 131 8.55 1.71 -0.29
N PHE A 132 9.36 2.49 0.43
CA PHE A 132 10.79 2.60 0.14
C PHE A 132 11.53 1.27 0.28
N GLU A 133 11.01 0.34 1.09
CA GLU A 133 11.57 -1.00 1.21
C GLU A 133 11.59 -1.73 -0.15
N VAL A 134 10.61 -1.46 -1.02
CA VAL A 134 10.57 -2.00 -2.39
C VAL A 134 11.64 -1.36 -3.26
N LYS A 135 11.87 -0.06 -3.11
CA LYS A 135 12.91 0.65 -3.86
C LYS A 135 14.29 0.05 -3.58
N ASP A 136 14.58 -0.23 -2.32
CA ASP A 136 15.84 -0.86 -1.91
C ASP A 136 16.02 -2.26 -2.54
N LEU A 137 14.94 -3.03 -2.69
CA LEU A 137 14.98 -4.34 -3.37
C LEU A 137 15.32 -4.22 -4.86
N ILE A 138 14.72 -3.25 -5.55
CA ILE A 138 14.95 -3.00 -6.97
C ILE A 138 16.38 -2.52 -7.20
N GLU A 139 16.84 -1.54 -6.41
CA GLU A 139 18.20 -0.98 -6.54
C GLU A 139 19.28 -2.00 -6.12
N GLY A 140 18.95 -2.89 -5.19
CA GLY A 140 19.83 -3.97 -4.74
C GLY A 140 19.83 -5.23 -5.61
N ASP A 141 19.05 -5.27 -6.69
CA ASP A 141 18.88 -6.45 -7.56
C ASP A 141 18.58 -7.74 -6.77
N ILE A 142 17.73 -7.62 -5.75
CA ILE A 142 17.41 -8.76 -4.88
C ILE A 142 16.41 -9.67 -5.58
N SER A 143 16.74 -10.95 -5.69
CA SER A 143 15.82 -11.97 -6.22
C SER A 143 14.60 -12.13 -5.31
N VAL A 144 13.43 -11.78 -5.84
CA VAL A 144 12.15 -11.78 -5.13
C VAL A 144 11.06 -12.23 -6.10
N ASN A 145 10.09 -13.01 -5.62
CA ASN A 145 8.86 -13.26 -6.38
C ASN A 145 8.02 -11.97 -6.41
N TRP A 146 8.20 -11.17 -7.46
CA TRP A 146 7.60 -9.83 -7.58
C TRP A 146 6.07 -9.86 -7.66
N GLN A 147 5.49 -10.89 -8.27
CA GLN A 147 4.04 -11.10 -8.30
C GLN A 147 3.48 -11.26 -6.88
N SER A 148 4.07 -12.15 -6.09
CA SER A 148 3.64 -12.42 -4.71
C SER A 148 3.83 -11.22 -3.81
N LEU A 149 4.94 -10.49 -3.98
CA LEU A 149 5.19 -9.24 -3.27
C LEU A 149 4.12 -8.19 -3.62
N CYS A 150 3.85 -7.96 -4.90
CA CYS A 150 2.88 -6.96 -5.35
C CYS A 150 1.48 -7.22 -4.80
N LEU A 151 0.95 -8.43 -5.02
CA LEU A 151 -0.39 -8.81 -4.58
C LEU A 151 -0.51 -8.79 -3.05
N GLY A 152 0.55 -9.17 -2.35
CA GLY A 152 0.60 -9.11 -0.90
C GLY A 152 0.61 -7.68 -0.35
N LEU A 153 1.39 -6.78 -0.95
CA LEU A 153 1.38 -5.36 -0.60
C LEU A 153 0.00 -4.74 -0.84
N GLU A 154 -0.63 -5.08 -1.96
CA GLU A 154 -2.00 -4.63 -2.24
C GLU A 154 -2.99 -5.11 -1.21
N GLY A 155 -2.89 -6.37 -0.76
CA GLY A 155 -3.71 -6.92 0.31
C GLY A 155 -3.60 -6.13 1.61
N LEU A 156 -2.39 -5.67 1.95
CA LEU A 156 -2.19 -4.78 3.08
C LEU A 156 -2.79 -3.39 2.83
N LEU A 157 -2.66 -2.83 1.62
CA LEU A 157 -3.14 -1.49 1.30
C LEU A 157 -4.67 -1.36 1.29
N VAL A 158 -5.40 -2.41 0.91
CA VAL A 158 -6.87 -2.41 0.94
C VAL A 158 -7.45 -2.60 2.34
N ASP A 159 -6.65 -3.09 3.30
CA ASP A 159 -7.06 -3.16 4.71
C ASP A 159 -6.93 -1.76 5.37
N HIS A 160 -8.05 -1.05 5.45
CA HIS A 160 -8.11 0.29 6.04
C HIS A 160 -7.67 0.34 7.51
N GLU A 161 -7.97 -0.70 8.29
CA GLU A 161 -7.62 -0.73 9.71
C GLU A 161 -6.12 -0.88 9.86
N TRP A 162 -5.53 -1.84 9.13
CA TRP A 162 -4.09 -2.03 9.07
C TRP A 162 -3.39 -0.78 8.53
N TYR A 163 -3.86 -0.18 7.44
CA TYR A 163 -3.24 0.98 6.80
C TYR A 163 -3.13 2.17 7.75
N SER A 164 -4.21 2.44 8.50
CA SER A 164 -4.27 3.50 9.50
C SER A 164 -3.32 3.23 10.68
N MET A 165 -3.24 1.98 11.15
CA MET A 165 -2.45 1.63 12.35
C MET A 165 -0.98 1.29 12.06
N SER A 166 -0.63 0.96 10.82
CA SER A 166 0.73 0.51 10.45
C SER A 166 1.78 1.62 10.45
N GLY A 167 1.35 2.88 10.45
CA GLY A 167 2.20 4.04 10.22
C GLY A 167 2.41 4.37 8.73
N LEU A 168 1.89 3.54 7.81
CA LEU A 168 2.00 3.79 6.37
C LEU A 168 1.13 4.97 5.92
N GLY A 169 -0.05 5.17 6.52
CA GLY A 169 -0.86 6.38 6.27
C GLY A 169 -0.13 7.68 6.64
N ASN A 170 0.60 7.68 7.76
CA ASN A 170 1.45 8.83 8.12
C ASN A 170 2.56 9.06 7.10
N ARG A 171 3.17 7.98 6.60
CA ARG A 171 4.19 8.05 5.54
C ARG A 171 3.62 8.67 4.26
N ALA A 172 2.44 8.24 3.83
CA ALA A 172 1.76 8.79 2.65
C ALA A 172 1.46 10.28 2.81
N ARG A 173 0.93 10.69 3.96
CA ARG A 173 0.65 12.10 4.25
C ARG A 173 1.90 12.97 4.22
N ILE A 174 3.00 12.52 4.84
CA ILE A 174 4.28 13.24 4.82
C ILE A 174 4.80 13.34 3.39
N PHE A 175 4.76 12.24 2.63
CA PHE A 175 5.22 12.20 1.25
C PHE A 175 4.43 13.17 0.34
N GLN A 176 3.10 13.19 0.45
CA GLN A 176 2.25 14.15 -0.25
C GLN A 176 2.59 15.60 0.11
N MET A 177 2.79 15.91 1.39
CA MET A 177 3.15 17.25 1.84
C MET A 177 4.51 17.70 1.27
N LEU A 178 5.51 16.82 1.28
CA LEU A 178 6.83 17.08 0.68
C LEU A 178 6.72 17.31 -0.83
N ASN A 179 5.89 16.55 -1.53
CA ASN A 179 5.65 16.76 -2.97
C ASN A 179 4.98 18.11 -3.25
N ARG A 180 3.98 18.52 -2.45
CA ARG A 180 3.36 19.85 -2.58
C ARG A 180 4.39 20.96 -2.37
N ILE A 181 5.23 20.87 -1.35
CA ILE A 181 6.31 21.85 -1.09
C ILE A 181 7.31 21.89 -2.25
N LYS A 182 7.74 20.73 -2.76
CA LYS A 182 8.65 20.63 -3.90
C LYS A 182 8.09 21.35 -5.13
N VAL A 183 6.81 21.16 -5.45
CA VAL A 183 6.16 21.82 -6.59
C VAL A 183 6.18 23.34 -6.44
N VAL A 184 5.82 23.85 -5.26
CA VAL A 184 5.85 25.30 -4.97
C VAL A 184 7.28 25.85 -5.10
N PHE A 185 8.25 25.18 -4.50
CA PHE A 185 9.65 25.61 -4.55
C PHE A 185 10.20 25.65 -5.98
N LEU A 186 9.92 24.62 -6.78
CA LEU A 186 10.31 24.58 -8.20
C LEU A 186 9.63 25.65 -9.05
N HIS A 187 8.43 26.11 -8.65
CA HIS A 187 7.76 27.23 -9.30
C HIS A 187 8.43 28.57 -8.99
N LEU A 188 8.93 28.75 -7.76
CA LEU A 188 9.63 29.97 -7.32
C LEU A 188 11.04 30.14 -7.91
N LEU A 189 11.65 29.06 -8.41
CA LEU A 189 12.98 29.09 -9.03
C LEU A 189 12.95 29.36 -10.55
N LYS A 190 11.77 29.55 -11.14
CA LYS A 190 11.57 29.93 -12.54
C LYS A 190 11.43 31.43 -12.67
#